data_AF-A0A7J9XX94-F1
#
_entry.id   AF-A0A7J9XX94-F1
#
_cell.length_a   1.000
_cell.length_b   1.000
_cell.length_c   1.000
_cell.angle_alpha   90.00
_cell.angle_beta   90.00
_cell.angle_gamma   90.00
#
_symmetry.space_group_name_H-M   'P 1'
#
loop_
_entity.id
_entity.type
_entity.pdbx_description
1 polymer ?
#
loop_
_entity_poly.entity_id
_entity_poly.type
_entity_poly.pdbx_seq_one_letter_code
_entity_poly.pdbx_strand_id
1 'polypeptide(L)'
;GQRDDRTLAQRRGDALVELCRRVLGTDALPSCGGEPPQVVVTIPLEELEARAERARARMLYGPETFTAGQLRRICCDATVIPVVLGAASEILDVGRARRTVPRWLRRAVALRDRGCAHPGCDQAPAACEIHHTAEWIRDHGTTALRNLVMLCGRHHQLMHSARNAGHRWIIRMVNGRPE
;
A
#
# COMPACT_ATOMS: atom_id res chain seq x y z
N GLY A 1 -43.93 -0.09 7.26
CA GLY A 1 -42.46 0.01 7.43
C GLY A 1 -42.14 -0.14 8.89
N GLN A 2 -41.15 -0.96 9.25
CA GLN A 2 -40.69 -1.08 10.64
C GLN A 2 -40.13 0.26 11.14
N ARG A 3 -40.37 0.56 12.41
CA ARG A 3 -39.86 1.76 13.08
C ARG A 3 -38.35 1.60 13.22
N ASP A 4 -37.61 2.61 12.80
CA ASP A 4 -36.15 2.62 12.96
C ASP A 4 -35.81 3.07 14.39
N ASP A 5 -35.31 2.14 15.20
CA ASP A 5 -35.01 2.39 16.61
C ASP A 5 -33.61 3.00 16.84
N ARG A 6 -32.84 3.26 15.77
CA ARG A 6 -31.51 3.88 15.87
C ARG A 6 -31.63 5.34 16.29
N THR A 7 -30.73 5.75 17.19
CA THR A 7 -30.56 7.15 17.61
C THR A 7 -30.11 8.04 16.47
N LEU A 8 -30.29 9.37 16.61
CA LEU A 8 -29.83 10.35 15.62
C LEU A 8 -28.31 10.25 15.37
N ALA A 9 -27.52 9.99 16.42
CA ALA A 9 -26.08 9.82 16.31
C ALA A 9 -25.71 8.57 15.50
N GLN A 10 -26.37 7.44 15.73
CA GLN A 10 -26.17 6.21 14.96
C GLN A 10 -26.53 6.40 13.48
N ARG A 11 -27.68 7.03 13.19
CA ARG A 11 -28.10 7.29 11.79
C ARG A 11 -27.14 8.22 11.06
N ARG A 12 -26.60 9.24 11.74
CA ARG A 12 -25.57 10.14 11.19
C ARG A 12 -24.26 9.40 10.96
N GLY A 13 -23.86 8.53 11.89
CA GLY A 13 -22.70 7.65 11.73
C GLY A 13 -22.84 6.73 10.52
N ASP A 14 -23.98 6.04 10.39
CA ASP A 14 -24.29 5.17 9.26
C ASP A 14 -24.28 5.94 7.92
N ALA A 15 -24.86 7.15 7.90
CA ALA A 15 -24.87 8.01 6.72
C ALA A 15 -23.45 8.47 6.32
N LEU A 16 -22.58 8.77 7.29
CA LEU A 16 -21.18 9.11 7.03
C LEU A 16 -20.41 7.90 6.48
N VAL A 17 -20.59 6.72 7.08
CA VAL A 17 -19.99 5.47 6.59
C VAL A 17 -20.43 5.18 5.16
N GLU A 18 -21.72 5.34 4.87
CA GLU A 18 -22.29 5.16 3.52
C GLU A 18 -21.71 6.17 2.52
N LEU A 19 -21.56 7.43 2.91
CA LEU A 19 -20.91 8.45 2.08
C LEU A 19 -19.47 8.05 1.76
N CYS A 20 -18.69 7.66 2.77
CA CYS A 20 -17.31 7.21 2.59
C CYS A 20 -17.24 5.99 1.65
N ARG A 21 -18.12 5.00 1.82
CA ARG A 21 -18.22 3.83 0.92
C ARG A 21 -18.47 4.23 -0.52
N ARG A 22 -19.42 5.13 -0.76
CA ARG A 22 -19.75 5.61 -2.11
C ARG A 22 -18.57 6.30 -2.77
N VAL A 23 -17.89 7.19 -2.05
CA VAL A 23 -16.74 7.93 -2.58
C VAL A 23 -15.55 6.99 -2.84
N LEU A 24 -15.28 6.04 -1.92
CA LEU A 24 -14.24 5.01 -2.09
C LEU A 24 -14.51 4.07 -3.27
N GLY A 25 -15.77 3.89 -3.67
CA GLY A 25 -16.16 3.15 -4.87
C GLY A 25 -15.96 3.91 -6.19
N THR A 26 -15.53 5.17 -6.14
CA THR A 26 -15.22 5.98 -7.34
C THR A 26 -13.72 5.99 -7.64
N ASP A 27 -13.35 6.23 -8.90
CA ASP A 27 -11.95 6.44 -9.30
C ASP A 27 -11.45 7.88 -9.07
N ALA A 28 -12.25 8.74 -8.42
CA ALA A 28 -11.95 10.16 -8.26
C ALA A 28 -10.99 10.48 -7.09
N LEU A 29 -10.71 9.51 -6.22
CA LEU A 29 -9.86 9.71 -5.05
C LEU A 29 -8.36 9.54 -5.35
N PRO A 30 -7.46 10.21 -4.60
CA PRO A 30 -6.02 10.01 -4.72
C PRO A 30 -5.60 8.54 -4.51
N SER A 31 -4.47 8.15 -5.10
CA SER A 31 -3.87 6.82 -4.93
C SER A 31 -3.23 6.59 -3.55
N CYS A 32 -3.22 7.61 -2.69
CA CYS A 32 -2.83 7.51 -1.28
C CYS A 32 -4.02 7.88 -0.39
N GLY A 33 -4.39 7.02 0.56
CA GLY A 33 -5.49 7.26 1.51
C GLY A 33 -6.91 7.26 0.92
N GLY A 34 -7.05 7.11 -0.40
CA GLY A 34 -8.32 7.14 -1.13
C GLY A 34 -8.77 5.79 -1.68
N GLU A 35 -8.23 4.69 -1.17
CA GLU A 35 -8.61 3.33 -1.59
C GLU A 35 -9.52 2.69 -0.55
N PRO A 36 -10.52 1.88 -0.99
CA PRO A 36 -11.26 1.04 -0.07
C PRO A 36 -10.28 0.10 0.66
N PRO A 37 -10.64 -0.41 1.86
CA PRO A 37 -9.81 -1.33 2.61
C PRO A 37 -9.24 -2.45 1.72
N GLN A 38 -7.91 -2.56 1.68
CA GLN A 38 -7.22 -3.58 0.87
C GLN A 38 -6.73 -4.69 1.80
N VAL A 39 -7.29 -5.88 1.62
CA VAL A 39 -6.81 -7.09 2.30
C VAL A 39 -5.87 -7.81 1.36
N VAL A 40 -4.60 -7.91 1.74
CA VAL A 40 -3.62 -8.70 0.99
C VAL A 40 -3.39 -10.01 1.73
N VAL A 41 -3.78 -11.09 1.09
CA VAL A 41 -3.50 -12.44 1.59
C VAL A 41 -2.16 -12.87 0.99
N THR A 42 -1.12 -12.89 1.83
CA THR A 42 0.19 -13.40 1.44
C THR A 42 0.29 -14.86 1.86
N ILE A 43 0.39 -15.77 0.91
CA ILE A 43 0.68 -17.19 1.15
C ILE A 43 2.09 -17.44 0.59
N PRO A 44 3.05 -17.94 1.40
CA PRO A 44 4.32 -18.42 0.89
C PRO A 44 4.11 -19.43 -0.25
N LEU A 45 4.95 -19.39 -1.28
CA LEU A 45 4.80 -20.25 -2.46
C LEU A 45 4.77 -21.73 -2.08
N GLU A 46 5.62 -22.12 -1.12
CA GLU A 46 5.73 -23.48 -0.60
C GLU A 46 4.46 -23.92 0.15
N GLU A 47 3.75 -22.96 0.78
CA GLU A 47 2.51 -23.20 1.51
C GLU A 47 1.28 -23.21 0.58
N LEU A 48 1.36 -22.52 -0.57
CA LEU A 48 0.39 -22.62 -1.65
C LEU A 48 0.46 -23.98 -2.34
N GLU A 49 1.67 -24.48 -2.60
CA GLU A 49 1.94 -25.79 -3.18
C GLU A 49 1.49 -26.94 -2.24
N ALA A 50 1.49 -26.72 -0.92
CA ALA A 50 1.13 -27.72 0.09
C ALA A 50 -0.37 -27.79 0.48
N ARG A 51 -1.27 -27.04 -0.18
CA ARG A 51 -2.73 -26.90 0.12
C ARG A 51 -3.07 -26.10 1.41
N ALA A 52 -3.18 -24.79 1.23
CA ALA A 52 -4.19 -23.82 1.72
C ALA A 52 -5.00 -24.02 3.04
N GLU A 53 -4.45 -24.54 4.12
CA GLU A 53 -5.14 -24.49 5.45
C GLU A 53 -4.60 -23.44 6.44
N ARG A 54 -3.51 -22.73 6.13
CA ARG A 54 -2.83 -21.83 7.10
C ARG A 54 -2.65 -20.38 6.66
N ALA A 55 -3.34 -19.96 5.60
CA ALA A 55 -3.17 -18.63 5.02
C ALA A 55 -3.26 -17.49 6.06
N ARG A 56 -2.19 -16.72 6.19
CA ARG A 56 -2.13 -15.51 7.03
C ARG A 56 -2.54 -14.30 6.19
N ALA A 57 -3.64 -13.65 6.54
CA ALA A 57 -4.10 -12.42 5.89
C ALA A 57 -3.53 -11.19 6.62
N ARG A 58 -3.05 -10.19 5.86
CA ARG A 58 -2.62 -8.89 6.40
C ARG A 58 -3.32 -7.77 5.64
N MET A 59 -3.71 -6.69 6.33
CA MET A 59 -4.09 -5.47 5.60
C MET A 59 -2.84 -4.79 5.07
N LEU A 60 -2.91 -4.32 3.83
CA LEU A 60 -1.82 -3.52 3.26
C LEU A 60 -1.64 -2.20 4.02
N TYR A 61 -2.76 -1.64 4.46
CA TYR A 61 -2.84 -0.42 5.24
C TYR A 61 -3.75 -0.68 6.45
N GLY A 62 -3.18 -0.83 7.64
CA GLY A 62 -3.94 -1.13 8.86
C GLY A 62 -3.09 -1.77 9.97
N PRO A 63 -3.70 -2.08 11.12
CA PRO A 63 -3.03 -2.74 12.23
C PRO A 63 -2.50 -4.13 11.83
N GLU A 64 -1.45 -4.58 12.53
CA GLU A 64 -0.67 -5.76 12.13
C GLU A 64 -1.44 -7.09 12.28
N THR A 65 -2.44 -7.14 13.15
CA THR A 65 -3.20 -8.36 13.43
C THR A 65 -4.69 -8.09 13.56
N PHE A 66 -5.49 -9.03 13.05
CA PHE A 66 -6.94 -9.04 13.16
C PHE A 66 -7.43 -10.40 13.63
N THR A 67 -8.52 -10.43 14.39
CA THR A 67 -9.26 -11.68 14.64
C THR A 67 -9.93 -12.17 13.36
N ALA A 68 -10.22 -13.47 13.28
CA ALA A 68 -10.93 -14.06 12.13
C ALA A 68 -12.29 -13.39 11.86
N GLY A 69 -13.02 -12.98 12.92
CA GLY A 69 -14.29 -12.27 12.79
C GLY A 69 -14.15 -10.82 12.30
N GLN A 70 -13.03 -10.14 12.59
CA GLN A 70 -12.71 -8.84 12.00
C GLN A 70 -12.33 -8.98 10.52
N LEU A 71 -11.48 -9.96 10.18
CA LEU A 71 -11.12 -10.25 8.80
C LEU A 71 -12.33 -10.55 7.93
N ARG A 72 -13.25 -11.43 8.38
CA ARG A 72 -14.48 -11.72 7.62
C ARG A 72 -15.29 -10.46 7.31
N ARG A 73 -15.47 -9.57 8.30
CA ARG A 73 -16.22 -8.33 8.12
C ARG A 73 -15.54 -7.36 7.16
N ILE A 74 -14.21 -7.24 7.23
CA ILE A 74 -13.44 -6.40 6.31
C ILE A 74 -13.52 -6.97 4.89
N CYS A 75 -13.37 -8.30 4.74
CA CYS A 75 -13.42 -8.96 3.43
C CYS A 75 -14.78 -8.85 2.73
N CYS A 76 -15.89 -8.68 3.46
CA CYS A 76 -17.22 -8.47 2.83
C CYS A 76 -17.28 -7.21 1.96
N ASP A 77 -16.55 -6.16 2.33
CA ASP A 77 -16.57 -4.85 1.67
C ASP A 77 -15.23 -4.51 0.98
N ALA A 78 -14.27 -5.43 0.98
CA ALA A 78 -12.91 -5.22 0.47
C ALA A 78 -12.70 -5.80 -0.93
N THR A 79 -11.88 -5.13 -1.74
CA THR A 79 -11.29 -5.75 -2.92
C THR A 79 -10.22 -6.75 -2.47
N VAL A 80 -10.46 -8.04 -2.71
CA VAL A 80 -9.47 -9.10 -2.45
C VAL A 80 -8.55 -9.20 -3.65
N ILE A 81 -7.26 -8.92 -3.46
CA ILE A 81 -6.24 -9.02 -4.51
C ILE A 81 -5.32 -10.19 -4.18
N PRO A 82 -5.28 -11.24 -5.01
CA PRO A 82 -4.27 -12.28 -4.88
C PRO A 82 -2.90 -11.69 -5.20
N VAL A 83 -1.92 -11.89 -4.31
CA VAL A 83 -0.53 -11.53 -4.58
C VAL A 83 0.30 -12.80 -4.56
N VAL A 84 0.63 -13.29 -5.75
CA VAL A 84 1.56 -14.40 -5.92
C VAL A 84 2.96 -13.79 -6.01
N LEU A 85 3.71 -13.85 -4.92
CA LEU A 85 5.12 -13.48 -4.94
C LEU A 85 5.88 -14.60 -5.66
N GLY A 86 6.42 -14.32 -6.86
CA GLY A 86 7.32 -15.24 -7.56
C GLY A 86 6.76 -15.95 -8.80
N ALA A 87 5.52 -15.72 -9.22
CA ALA A 87 5.01 -16.18 -10.53
C ALA A 87 4.66 -14.98 -11.44
N ALA A 88 4.84 -15.15 -12.76
CA ALA A 88 4.39 -14.18 -13.78
C ALA A 88 2.85 -14.04 -13.74
N SER A 89 2.18 -12.89 -13.87
CA SER A 89 2.54 -11.52 -14.26
C SER A 89 1.57 -10.54 -13.62
N GLU A 90 2.07 -9.57 -12.86
CA GLU A 90 1.49 -8.23 -12.85
C GLU A 90 2.46 -7.34 -13.63
N ILE A 91 1.96 -6.34 -14.36
CA ILE A 91 2.83 -5.29 -14.89
C ILE A 91 3.52 -4.71 -13.66
N LEU A 92 4.82 -4.88 -13.47
CA LEU A 92 5.57 -4.29 -12.33
C LEU A 92 6.41 -3.08 -12.76
N ASP A 93 6.18 -2.64 -14.00
CA ASP A 93 6.90 -1.57 -14.66
C ASP A 93 6.03 -0.96 -15.76
N VAL A 94 5.79 0.35 -15.70
CA VAL A 94 5.14 1.13 -16.78
C VAL A 94 6.13 2.02 -17.52
N GLY A 95 7.42 1.81 -17.27
CA GLY A 95 8.54 2.52 -17.85
C GLY A 95 8.40 4.01 -17.64
N ARG A 96 8.47 4.74 -18.76
CA ARG A 96 8.28 6.19 -18.81
C ARG A 96 6.87 6.63 -19.23
N ALA A 97 5.94 5.70 -19.46
CA ALA A 97 4.60 6.02 -19.93
C ALA A 97 3.76 6.79 -18.88
N ARG A 98 4.07 6.64 -17.58
CA ARG A 98 3.37 7.32 -16.49
C ARG A 98 4.33 7.74 -15.38
N ARG A 99 4.38 9.04 -15.08
CA ARG A 99 5.09 9.58 -13.91
C ARG A 99 4.38 9.17 -12.60
N THR A 100 3.06 9.29 -12.56
CA THR A 100 2.26 8.93 -11.39
C THR A 100 2.24 7.42 -11.23
N VAL A 101 2.66 6.96 -10.07
CA VAL A 101 2.71 5.54 -9.71
C VAL A 101 1.27 4.98 -9.67
N PRO A 102 0.92 3.99 -10.52
CA PRO A 102 -0.39 3.38 -10.51
C PRO A 102 -0.67 2.66 -9.18
N ARG A 103 -1.96 2.52 -8.84
CA ARG A 103 -2.43 1.86 -7.60
C ARG A 103 -1.80 0.47 -7.39
N TRP A 104 -1.81 -0.38 -8.41
CA TRP A 104 -1.22 -1.73 -8.33
C TRP A 104 0.30 -1.69 -8.07
N LEU A 105 1.02 -0.70 -8.60
CA LEU A 105 2.46 -0.60 -8.43
C LEU A 105 2.78 -0.16 -7.01
N ARG A 106 1.97 0.79 -6.50
CA ARG A 106 2.04 1.20 -5.12
C ARG A 106 1.82 0.03 -4.16
N ARG A 107 0.86 -0.85 -4.45
CA ARG A 107 0.64 -2.09 -3.68
C ARG A 107 1.88 -2.99 -3.69
N ALA A 108 2.50 -3.19 -4.85
CA ALA A 108 3.71 -3.99 -4.98
C ALA A 108 4.89 -3.43 -4.16
N VAL A 109 5.11 -2.10 -4.21
CA VAL A 109 6.16 -1.45 -3.41
C VAL A 109 5.85 -1.56 -1.90
N ALA A 110 4.60 -1.31 -1.49
CA ALA A 110 4.18 -1.39 -0.10
C ALA A 110 4.36 -2.79 0.51
N LEU A 111 4.06 -3.85 -0.24
CA LEU A 111 4.26 -5.25 0.21
C LEU A 111 5.72 -5.62 0.36
N ARG A 112 6.57 -5.06 -0.51
CA ARG A 112 8.01 -5.29 -0.53
C ARG A 112 8.71 -4.56 0.61
N ASP A 113 8.40 -3.28 0.80
CA ASP A 113 9.10 -2.39 1.73
C ASP A 113 8.53 -2.46 3.14
N ARG A 114 7.25 -2.84 3.29
CA ARG A 114 6.53 -3.01 4.56
C ARG A 114 6.46 -1.76 5.46
N GLY A 115 6.91 -0.61 4.97
CA GLY A 115 6.94 0.64 5.71
C GLY A 115 7.95 1.60 5.09
N CYS A 116 8.37 2.60 5.85
CA CYS A 116 9.46 3.47 5.44
C CYS A 116 10.76 2.65 5.32
N ALA A 117 11.42 2.71 4.16
CA ALA A 117 12.66 1.97 3.91
C ALA A 117 13.89 2.57 4.59
N HIS A 118 13.81 3.78 5.15
CA HIS A 118 14.94 4.41 5.81
C HIS A 118 15.34 3.57 7.04
N PRO A 119 16.63 3.22 7.20
CA PRO A 119 17.11 2.42 8.33
C PRO A 119 16.63 2.98 9.68
N GLY A 120 16.09 2.11 10.53
CA GLY A 120 15.59 2.47 11.86
C GLY A 120 14.23 3.19 11.89
N CYS A 121 13.53 3.33 10.76
CA CYS A 121 12.17 3.86 10.72
C CYS A 121 11.15 2.72 10.73
N ASP A 122 10.09 2.87 11.53
CA ASP A 122 9.01 1.89 11.72
C ASP A 122 7.64 2.39 11.19
N GLN A 123 7.64 3.51 10.47
CA GLN A 123 6.41 4.09 9.92
C GLN A 123 5.73 3.12 8.97
N ALA A 124 4.46 2.85 9.24
CA ALA A 124 3.65 1.94 8.44
C ALA A 124 3.49 2.44 6.99
N PRO A 125 3.22 1.54 6.01
CA PRO A 125 3.02 1.91 4.61
C PRO A 125 1.97 3.01 4.40
N ALA A 126 0.94 3.05 5.26
CA ALA A 126 -0.13 4.05 5.21
C ALA A 126 0.38 5.49 5.45
N ALA A 127 1.48 5.65 6.19
CA ALA A 127 2.12 6.93 6.48
C ALA A 127 3.25 7.27 5.50
N CYS A 128 3.40 6.50 4.41
CA CYS A 128 4.50 6.61 3.47
C CYS A 128 4.05 7.04 2.07
N GLU A 129 4.92 7.81 1.42
CA GLU A 129 4.85 8.21 0.03
C GLU A 129 5.83 7.36 -0.80
N ILE A 130 5.59 7.26 -2.11
CA ILE A 130 6.53 6.58 -3.01
C ILE A 130 7.50 7.60 -3.57
N HIS A 131 8.77 7.28 -3.44
CA HIS A 131 9.90 8.02 -3.98
C HIS A 131 10.54 7.24 -5.13
N HIS A 132 10.92 7.96 -6.20
CA HIS A 132 11.76 7.39 -7.26
C HIS A 132 13.23 7.45 -6.84
N THR A 133 13.92 6.31 -6.79
CA THR A 133 15.33 6.25 -6.37
C THR A 133 16.27 6.95 -7.36
N ALA A 134 16.11 6.68 -8.65
CA ALA A 134 16.59 7.56 -9.71
C ALA A 134 15.43 8.48 -10.09
N GLU A 135 15.63 9.79 -9.94
CA GLU A 135 14.57 10.78 -10.08
C GLU A 135 13.99 10.77 -11.49
N TRP A 136 12.66 10.90 -11.60
CA TRP A 136 11.95 10.78 -12.87
C TRP A 136 12.32 11.87 -13.89
N ILE A 137 12.47 13.13 -13.47
CA ILE A 137 12.74 14.25 -14.37
C ILE A 137 14.25 14.37 -14.57
N ARG A 138 15.01 14.52 -13.48
CA ARG A 138 16.45 14.78 -13.51
C ARG A 138 17.28 13.59 -14.00
N ASP A 139 16.99 12.39 -13.49
CA ASP A 139 17.83 11.21 -13.72
C ASP A 139 17.20 10.26 -14.77
N HIS A 140 16.13 10.71 -15.43
CA HIS A 140 15.35 9.93 -16.39
C HIS A 140 14.86 8.56 -15.85
N GLY A 141 14.62 8.48 -14.54
CA GLY A 141 14.16 7.26 -13.88
C GLY A 141 12.84 6.70 -14.44
N THR A 142 12.59 5.42 -14.17
CA THR A 142 11.38 4.69 -14.60
C THR A 142 10.42 4.45 -13.43
N THR A 143 9.16 4.20 -13.73
CA THR A 143 8.08 3.95 -12.77
C THR A 143 7.95 2.44 -12.77
N ALA A 144 8.90 1.85 -12.06
CA ALA A 144 9.15 0.43 -12.03
C ALA A 144 9.39 0.04 -10.59
N LEU A 145 8.98 -1.17 -10.19
CA LEU A 145 9.20 -1.67 -8.84
C LEU A 145 10.67 -1.50 -8.40
N ARG A 146 11.62 -1.81 -9.28
CA ARG A 146 13.07 -1.66 -9.05
C ARG A 146 13.58 -0.21 -8.88
N ASN A 147 12.76 0.81 -9.11
CA ASN A 147 13.16 2.22 -9.03
C ASN A 147 12.23 3.03 -8.10
N LEU A 148 11.38 2.36 -7.34
CA LEU A 148 10.43 2.97 -6.41
C LEU A 148 10.69 2.46 -5.01
N VAL A 149 10.51 3.30 -4.01
CA VAL A 149 10.68 2.98 -2.58
C VAL A 149 9.70 3.75 -1.72
N MET A 150 9.25 3.16 -0.60
CA MET A 150 8.38 3.80 0.38
C MET A 150 9.18 4.63 1.39
N LEU A 151 8.82 5.90 1.57
CA LEU A 151 9.41 6.80 2.56
C LEU A 151 8.30 7.58 3.30
N CYS A 152 8.41 7.73 4.62
CA CYS A 152 7.52 8.63 5.36
C CYS A 152 7.79 10.09 4.96
N GLY A 153 6.84 10.99 5.22
CA GLY A 153 6.98 12.41 4.82
C GLY A 153 8.30 13.06 5.24
N ARG A 154 8.79 12.77 6.46
CA ARG A 154 10.09 13.22 6.95
C ARG A 154 11.26 12.71 6.09
N HIS A 155 11.35 11.41 5.86
CA HIS A 155 12.45 10.82 5.08
C HIS A 155 12.31 11.14 3.59
N HIS A 156 11.09 11.30 3.07
CA HIS A 156 10.86 11.74 1.70
C HIS A 156 11.36 13.17 1.48
N GLN A 157 11.06 14.09 2.41
CA GLN A 157 11.62 15.44 2.39
C GLN A 157 13.13 15.43 2.50
N LEU A 158 13.71 14.62 3.40
CA LEU A 158 15.16 14.49 3.51
C LEU A 158 15.82 14.10 2.17
N MET A 159 15.21 13.21 1.37
CA MET A 159 15.72 12.85 0.05
C MET A 159 15.70 14.02 -0.94
N HIS A 160 14.68 14.89 -0.89
CA HIS A 160 14.62 16.11 -1.72
C HIS A 160 15.50 17.24 -1.18
N SER A 161 15.68 17.30 0.14
CA SER A 161 16.47 18.30 0.87
C SER A 161 17.94 17.94 1.03
N ALA A 162 18.38 16.75 0.61
CA ALA A 162 19.78 16.29 0.62
C ALA A 162 20.73 17.07 -0.32
N ARG A 163 20.33 18.29 -0.71
CA ARG A 163 21.23 19.33 -1.18
C ARG A 163 22.10 19.95 -0.06
N ASN A 164 21.92 19.61 1.23
CA ASN A 164 22.73 20.16 2.32
C ASN A 164 23.38 19.08 3.21
N ALA A 165 24.68 18.88 2.97
CA ALA A 165 25.75 18.55 3.94
C ALA A 165 25.41 17.66 5.15
N GLY A 166 25.54 16.33 5.00
CA GLY A 166 25.87 15.44 6.15
C GLY A 166 25.12 14.11 6.24
N HIS A 167 23.92 13.99 5.66
CA HIS A 167 23.20 12.70 5.65
C HIS A 167 23.51 11.92 4.37
N ARG A 168 24.22 10.81 4.53
CA ARG A 168 24.84 10.02 3.45
C ARG A 168 24.05 8.75 3.10
N TRP A 169 22.75 8.71 3.40
CA TRP A 169 21.94 7.56 3.02
C TRP A 169 21.57 7.67 1.54
N ILE A 170 22.12 6.75 0.74
CA ILE A 170 21.86 6.62 -0.69
C ILE A 170 21.06 5.34 -0.85
N ILE A 171 19.85 5.46 -1.36
CA ILE A 171 18.98 4.30 -1.56
C ILE A 171 19.55 3.45 -2.68
N ARG A 172 19.86 2.19 -2.36
CA ARG A 172 20.26 1.18 -3.35
C ARG A 172 19.27 0.04 -3.35
N MET A 173 19.02 -0.50 -4.54
CA MET A 173 18.16 -1.66 -4.69
C MET A 173 19.03 -2.91 -4.79
N VAL A 174 19.04 -3.74 -3.76
CA VAL A 174 19.83 -4.98 -3.67
C VAL A 174 18.87 -6.17 -3.58
N ASN A 175 18.98 -7.10 -4.52
CA ASN A 175 18.07 -8.27 -4.63
C ASN A 175 16.58 -7.87 -4.59
N GLY A 176 16.26 -6.71 -5.18
CA GLY A 176 14.90 -6.17 -5.22
C GLY A 176 14.45 -5.45 -3.96
N ARG A 177 15.25 -5.32 -2.89
CA ARG A 177 14.90 -4.56 -1.67
C ARG A 177 15.73 -3.28 -1.54
N PRO A 178 15.17 -2.22 -0.93
CA PRO A 178 15.91 -1.00 -0.64
C PRO A 178 16.87 -1.19 0.54
N GLU A 179 18.12 -0.73 0.37
CA GLU A 179 19.19 -0.63 1.38
C GLU A 179 19.74 0.81 1.46
#